data_AF-A0A957ZSF1-F1
#
_entry.id   AF-A0A957ZSF1-F1
#
_cell.length_a   1.000
_cell.length_b   1.000
_cell.length_c   1.000
_cell.angle_alpha   90.00
_cell.angle_beta   90.00
_cell.angle_gamma   90.00
#
_symmetry.space_group_name_H-M   'P 1'
#
loop_
_entity.id
_entity.type
_entity.pdbx_description
1 polymer ?
#
loop_
_entity_poly.entity_id
_entity_poly.type
_entity_poly.pdbx_seq_one_letter_code
_entity_poly.pdbx_strand_id
1 'polypeptide(L)'
;IAHNLGARHTNLPDSCGSIDDGTDWPYETSGIQEVGFSPITMHTISSDREDLMGYCGDQWMSPHTYKKLFAGRLQPASRAASQAAAEPYLLLNGVLYADGGGVFEPAYRFTSTQEYELPPAGDDYCIQLEDDTGSILAEYCVAVAFTNQETGAAISRLSYALVVPDPGGVARVALRQDDADAAELVASANAPTVAVTAPGAGAQWDGNQTIRWDAADVDGDALTFAVLYSADDGATWLTLATNLSANELAVDTGELAGSDVAGIRIIASDGMNTGQTDSAAFSVARKGPAPRILTPAADAPLSTAQPLFLRGSAYDLEDGVIPDEGLVWTSDVDGALGSGNAVTADGLAAGVHVLTLQATDSDGNAANTSITVTLEAPAAPVYLPLVRRP
;
A
#
# COMPACT_ATOMS: atom_id res chain seq x y z
N ILE A 1 -8.01 -1.79 1.68
CA ILE A 1 -7.20 -1.48 0.47
C ILE A 1 -7.61 -2.36 -0.71
N ALA A 2 -7.53 -3.70 -0.63
CA ALA A 2 -7.86 -4.59 -1.75
C ALA A 2 -9.29 -4.40 -2.31
N HIS A 3 -10.28 -4.22 -1.43
CA HIS A 3 -11.65 -3.83 -1.81
C HIS A 3 -11.75 -2.57 -2.65
N ASN A 4 -11.08 -1.50 -2.20
CA ASN A 4 -11.06 -0.21 -2.89
C ASN A 4 -10.36 -0.30 -4.26
N LEU A 5 -9.68 -1.42 -4.55
CA LEU A 5 -9.06 -1.73 -5.83
C LEU A 5 -9.83 -2.82 -6.61
N GLY A 6 -11.08 -3.12 -6.23
CA GLY A 6 -11.96 -4.06 -6.93
C GLY A 6 -11.72 -5.54 -6.63
N ALA A 7 -11.01 -5.88 -5.55
CA ALA A 7 -10.97 -7.26 -5.06
C ALA A 7 -12.31 -7.64 -4.43
N ARG A 8 -12.71 -8.90 -4.57
CA ARG A 8 -13.93 -9.46 -3.98
C ARG A 8 -13.59 -10.69 -3.15
N HIS A 9 -14.48 -11.06 -2.24
CA HIS A 9 -14.32 -12.21 -1.35
C HIS A 9 -14.28 -13.55 -2.06
N THR A 10 -13.69 -14.54 -1.39
CA THR A 10 -13.63 -15.92 -1.89
C THR A 10 -15.01 -16.56 -2.10
N ASN A 11 -16.02 -16.15 -1.32
CA ASN A 11 -17.43 -16.56 -1.40
C ASN A 11 -17.65 -18.09 -1.38
N LEU A 12 -17.02 -18.77 -0.41
CA LEU A 12 -17.09 -20.22 -0.22
C LEU A 12 -17.60 -20.60 1.18
N PRO A 13 -18.15 -21.81 1.38
CA PRO A 13 -18.69 -22.24 2.68
C PRO A 13 -17.66 -22.25 3.81
N ASP A 14 -16.37 -22.45 3.49
CA ASP A 14 -15.25 -22.48 4.43
C ASP A 14 -14.65 -21.10 4.71
N SER A 15 -15.05 -20.06 3.97
CA SER A 15 -14.45 -18.71 4.00
C SER A 15 -14.79 -17.83 5.21
N CYS A 16 -15.15 -18.47 6.32
CA CYS A 16 -15.51 -17.82 7.58
C CYS A 16 -16.61 -16.76 7.47
N GLY A 17 -17.57 -17.01 6.55
CA GLY A 17 -18.72 -16.14 6.32
C GLY A 17 -18.51 -15.11 5.22
N SER A 18 -17.44 -15.21 4.42
CA SER A 18 -17.22 -14.25 3.34
C SER A 18 -18.17 -14.44 2.19
N ILE A 19 -18.91 -13.38 1.81
CA ILE A 19 -19.90 -13.40 0.74
C ILE A 19 -19.84 -12.08 -0.03
N ASP A 20 -19.50 -12.16 -1.32
CA ASP A 20 -19.62 -11.07 -2.29
C ASP A 20 -20.34 -11.55 -3.55
N ASP A 21 -21.41 -10.85 -3.94
CA ASP A 21 -22.09 -11.11 -5.21
C ASP A 21 -21.11 -10.92 -6.38
N GLY A 22 -21.09 -11.88 -7.30
CA GLY A 22 -20.21 -11.86 -8.47
C GLY A 22 -18.72 -11.95 -8.14
N THR A 23 -18.35 -12.67 -7.08
CA THR A 23 -16.95 -13.05 -6.85
C THR A 23 -16.31 -13.63 -8.11
N ASP A 24 -15.03 -13.33 -8.32
CA ASP A 24 -14.21 -13.98 -9.34
C ASP A 24 -13.22 -14.99 -8.73
N TRP A 25 -13.45 -15.39 -7.49
CA TRP A 25 -12.64 -16.40 -6.80
C TRP A 25 -12.68 -17.71 -7.59
N PRO A 26 -11.51 -18.20 -8.04
CA PRO A 26 -11.46 -19.30 -9.01
C PRO A 26 -11.33 -20.67 -8.35
N TYR A 27 -11.28 -20.74 -7.01
CA TYR A 27 -10.92 -21.96 -6.28
C TYR A 27 -12.11 -22.57 -5.53
N GLU A 28 -12.00 -23.85 -5.20
CA GLU A 28 -13.06 -24.61 -4.51
C GLU A 28 -13.03 -24.44 -2.98
N THR A 29 -11.91 -23.98 -2.42
CA THR A 29 -11.73 -23.66 -0.99
C THR A 29 -11.22 -22.23 -0.82
N SER A 30 -11.42 -21.65 0.36
CA SER A 30 -10.99 -20.27 0.67
C SER A 30 -9.51 -20.16 1.04
N GLY A 31 -8.82 -21.30 1.16
CA GLY A 31 -7.39 -21.38 1.33
C GLY A 31 -6.61 -20.65 0.23
N ILE A 32 -5.35 -20.33 0.49
CA ILE A 32 -4.43 -19.74 -0.48
C ILE A 32 -4.03 -20.72 -1.59
N GLN A 33 -4.44 -22.00 -1.51
CA GLN A 33 -4.26 -23.09 -2.48
C GLN A 33 -2.82 -23.54 -2.74
N GLU A 34 -1.86 -22.67 -2.47
CA GLU A 34 -0.44 -22.88 -2.66
C GLU A 34 0.28 -22.49 -1.36
N VAL A 35 1.38 -23.16 -1.04
CA VAL A 35 2.18 -22.82 0.14
C VAL A 35 2.72 -21.40 -0.04
N GLY A 36 2.30 -20.48 0.83
CA GLY A 36 2.84 -19.13 0.88
C GLY A 36 4.22 -19.10 1.53
N PHE A 37 4.94 -17.99 1.38
CA PHE A 37 6.22 -17.79 2.05
C PHE A 37 6.33 -16.36 2.53
N SER A 38 6.58 -16.19 3.84
CA SER A 38 6.81 -14.87 4.43
C SER A 38 8.29 -14.51 4.31
N PRO A 39 8.67 -13.52 3.48
CA PRO A 39 10.07 -13.12 3.33
C PRO A 39 10.59 -12.34 4.55
N ILE A 40 9.70 -11.93 5.47
CA ILE A 40 10.05 -11.22 6.71
C ILE A 40 10.40 -12.22 7.80
N THR A 41 9.61 -13.28 7.94
CA THR A 41 9.79 -14.29 9.00
C THR A 41 10.53 -15.54 8.53
N MET A 42 10.79 -15.66 7.22
CA MET A 42 11.45 -16.80 6.58
C MET A 42 10.73 -18.14 6.79
N HIS A 43 9.42 -18.11 7.04
CA HIS A 43 8.59 -19.29 7.29
C HIS A 43 7.61 -19.52 6.14
N THR A 44 7.36 -20.79 5.84
CA THR A 44 6.30 -21.21 4.92
C THR A 44 4.94 -21.07 5.59
N ILE A 45 3.97 -20.71 4.77
CA ILE A 45 2.58 -20.52 5.14
C ILE A 45 1.79 -21.63 4.47
N SER A 46 1.09 -22.43 5.26
CA SER A 46 0.40 -23.61 4.73
C SER A 46 -0.63 -23.24 3.66
N SER A 47 -0.81 -24.09 2.65
CA SER A 47 -1.70 -23.84 1.51
C SER A 47 -3.19 -23.84 1.87
N ASP A 48 -3.53 -24.44 3.02
CA ASP A 48 -4.86 -24.41 3.63
C ASP A 48 -5.07 -23.16 4.49
N ARG A 49 -4.06 -22.29 4.61
CA ARG A 49 -4.27 -20.99 5.25
C ARG A 49 -5.14 -20.12 4.37
N GLU A 50 -5.97 -19.34 4.99
CA GLU A 50 -7.08 -18.67 4.32
C GLU A 50 -6.63 -17.41 3.59
N ASP A 51 -7.26 -17.11 2.45
CA ASP A 51 -6.94 -15.90 1.68
C ASP A 51 -7.18 -14.63 2.49
N LEU A 52 -6.41 -13.60 2.16
CA LEU A 52 -6.55 -12.24 2.67
C LEU A 52 -7.97 -11.69 2.45
N MET A 53 -8.66 -12.12 1.40
CA MET A 53 -10.05 -11.77 1.08
C MET A 53 -11.06 -12.80 1.61
N GLY A 54 -10.69 -13.64 2.58
CA GLY A 54 -11.62 -14.38 3.45
C GLY A 54 -11.86 -13.66 4.79
N TYR A 55 -12.62 -14.23 5.73
CA TYR A 55 -12.70 -13.73 7.13
C TYR A 55 -12.07 -14.56 8.20
N CYS A 56 -11.34 -15.56 7.76
CA CYS A 56 -10.73 -16.42 8.71
C CYS A 56 -9.66 -15.66 9.48
N GLY A 57 -9.54 -15.96 10.77
CA GLY A 57 -8.38 -15.51 11.51
C GLY A 57 -7.13 -16.12 10.87
N ASP A 58 -6.03 -15.37 10.88
CA ASP A 58 -4.72 -15.88 10.48
C ASP A 58 -4.59 -16.12 8.96
N GLN A 59 -4.62 -15.01 8.21
CA GLN A 59 -4.74 -14.99 6.74
C GLN A 59 -3.40 -14.87 6.02
N TRP A 60 -3.42 -15.13 4.72
CA TRP A 60 -2.30 -14.87 3.82
C TRP A 60 -2.77 -14.50 2.42
N MET A 61 -1.92 -13.84 1.63
CA MET A 61 -2.28 -13.48 0.26
C MET A 61 -2.20 -14.71 -0.67
N SER A 62 -3.32 -15.10 -1.27
CA SER A 62 -3.37 -16.16 -2.28
C SER A 62 -2.73 -15.73 -3.60
N PRO A 63 -2.37 -16.69 -4.46
CA PRO A 63 -1.96 -16.41 -5.84
C PRO A 63 -3.02 -15.63 -6.64
N HIS A 64 -4.32 -15.82 -6.39
CA HIS A 64 -5.38 -15.06 -7.07
C HIS A 64 -5.31 -13.59 -6.69
N THR A 65 -5.39 -13.29 -5.39
CA THR A 65 -5.35 -11.94 -4.85
C THR A 65 -4.02 -11.25 -5.19
N TYR A 66 -2.89 -11.96 -5.07
CA TYR A 66 -1.56 -11.49 -5.45
C TYR A 66 -1.48 -11.15 -6.94
N LYS A 67 -1.93 -12.04 -7.84
CA LYS A 67 -1.86 -11.81 -9.29
C LYS A 67 -2.72 -10.63 -9.71
N LYS A 68 -3.88 -10.40 -9.07
CA LYS A 68 -4.70 -9.23 -9.38
C LYS A 68 -4.00 -7.93 -8.97
N LEU A 69 -3.40 -7.90 -7.77
CA LEU A 69 -2.60 -6.77 -7.30
C LEU A 69 -1.41 -6.51 -8.23
N PHE A 70 -0.61 -7.54 -8.52
CA PHE A 70 0.67 -7.41 -9.22
C PHE A 70 0.53 -7.20 -10.74
N ALA A 71 -0.54 -7.73 -11.35
CA ALA A 71 -0.81 -7.51 -12.78
C ALA A 71 -1.57 -6.20 -13.06
N GLY A 72 -1.76 -5.33 -12.06
CA GLY A 72 -2.56 -4.10 -12.20
C GLY A 72 -4.01 -4.37 -12.62
N ARG A 73 -4.51 -5.58 -12.36
CA ARG A 73 -5.88 -6.01 -12.69
C ARG A 73 -6.87 -5.69 -11.58
N LEU A 74 -6.35 -5.41 -10.39
CA LEU A 74 -7.05 -4.58 -9.42
C LEU A 74 -6.94 -3.15 -9.92
N GLN A 75 -8.02 -2.67 -10.54
CA GLN A 75 -8.15 -1.25 -10.84
C GLN A 75 -8.91 -0.63 -9.67
N PRO A 76 -8.43 0.49 -9.06
CA PRO A 76 -9.42 1.41 -8.50
C PRO A 76 -10.44 1.65 -9.62
N ALA A 77 -11.73 1.81 -9.34
CA ALA A 77 -12.71 2.14 -10.39
C ALA A 77 -12.14 3.30 -11.25
N SER A 78 -11.57 2.97 -12.41
CA SER A 78 -10.55 3.85 -12.98
C SER A 78 -11.25 4.95 -13.74
N ARG A 79 -11.06 6.20 -13.32
CA ARG A 79 -11.16 7.33 -14.25
C ARG A 79 -9.77 7.68 -14.74
N ALA A 80 -9.66 7.84 -16.06
CA ALA A 80 -8.52 8.52 -16.66
C ALA A 80 -8.37 9.88 -16.00
N ALA A 81 -7.15 10.24 -15.59
CA ALA A 81 -6.84 11.59 -15.14
C ALA A 81 -7.20 12.57 -16.25
N SER A 82 -8.33 13.27 -16.11
CA SER A 82 -8.57 14.46 -16.90
C SER A 82 -7.71 15.57 -16.31
N GLN A 83 -7.21 16.47 -17.17
CA GLN A 83 -6.65 17.73 -16.71
C GLN A 83 -7.80 18.61 -16.20
N ALA A 84 -8.36 18.25 -15.04
CA ALA A 84 -9.29 19.10 -14.31
C ALA A 84 -8.50 20.18 -13.56
N ALA A 85 -9.13 21.35 -13.38
CA ALA A 85 -8.61 22.36 -12.47
C ALA A 85 -8.59 21.80 -11.05
N ALA A 86 -7.69 22.31 -10.21
CA ALA A 86 -7.69 21.92 -8.80
C ALA A 86 -8.92 22.53 -8.12
N GLU A 87 -9.80 21.68 -7.60
CA GLU A 87 -11.01 22.06 -6.88
C GLU A 87 -10.81 21.88 -5.36
N PRO A 88 -11.49 22.66 -4.52
CA PRO A 88 -11.42 22.53 -3.06
C PRO A 88 -12.26 21.35 -2.56
N TYR A 89 -11.71 20.63 -1.57
CA TYR A 89 -12.31 19.47 -0.94
C TYR A 89 -12.16 19.52 0.58
N LEU A 90 -13.10 18.86 1.26
CA LEU A 90 -13.05 18.53 2.67
C LEU A 90 -12.84 17.01 2.83
N LEU A 91 -11.76 16.62 3.49
CA LEU A 91 -11.61 15.28 4.05
C LEU A 91 -12.24 15.26 5.44
N LEU A 92 -13.31 14.48 5.57
CA LEU A 92 -14.05 14.26 6.79
C LEU A 92 -13.84 12.83 7.25
N ASN A 93 -13.38 12.65 8.48
CA ASN A 93 -13.13 11.34 9.07
C ASN A 93 -13.74 11.26 10.46
N GLY A 94 -13.97 10.03 10.91
CA GLY A 94 -14.66 9.84 12.16
C GLY A 94 -15.04 8.39 12.43
N VAL A 95 -15.86 8.22 13.46
CA VAL A 95 -16.42 6.94 13.86
C VAL A 95 -17.93 7.08 14.05
N LEU A 96 -18.69 6.18 13.45
CA LEU A 96 -20.13 5.99 13.68
C LEU A 96 -20.35 4.84 14.66
N TYR A 97 -21.43 4.88 15.44
CA TYR A 97 -21.78 3.85 16.41
C TYR A 97 -23.14 3.22 16.11
N ALA A 98 -23.24 1.91 16.25
CA ALA A 98 -24.45 1.15 15.90
C ALA A 98 -25.64 1.41 16.83
N ASP A 99 -25.38 1.87 18.06
CA ASP A 99 -26.37 2.32 19.03
C ASP A 99 -26.79 3.78 18.82
N GLY A 100 -26.26 4.44 17.78
CA GLY A 100 -26.56 5.80 17.38
C GLY A 100 -25.44 6.78 17.70
N GLY A 101 -25.43 7.89 16.96
CA GLY A 101 -24.43 8.94 17.11
C GLY A 101 -23.15 8.70 16.31
N GLY A 102 -22.20 9.61 16.47
CA GLY A 102 -20.90 9.56 15.84
C GLY A 102 -19.94 10.56 16.46
N VAL A 103 -18.69 10.52 16.01
CA VAL A 103 -17.68 11.51 16.34
C VAL A 103 -16.92 11.87 15.08
N PHE A 104 -16.61 13.15 14.92
CA PHE A 104 -15.63 13.60 13.95
C PHE A 104 -14.23 13.50 14.55
N GLU A 105 -13.28 13.10 13.72
CA GLU A 105 -11.86 13.38 13.88
C GLU A 105 -11.55 14.69 13.13
N PRO A 106 -10.38 15.33 13.36
CA PRO A 106 -10.02 16.58 12.69
C PRO A 106 -10.15 16.48 11.18
N ALA A 107 -10.94 17.37 10.59
CA ALA A 107 -11.12 17.45 9.15
C ALA A 107 -9.97 18.21 8.49
N TYR A 108 -9.78 17.98 7.20
CA TYR A 108 -8.76 18.67 6.42
C TYR A 108 -9.37 19.31 5.16
N ARG A 109 -9.14 20.61 4.98
CA ARG A 109 -9.37 21.29 3.71
C ARG A 109 -8.14 21.15 2.82
N PHE A 110 -8.34 20.86 1.55
CA PHE A 110 -7.26 20.78 0.57
C PHE A 110 -7.78 21.03 -0.84
N THR A 111 -6.88 21.18 -1.82
CA THR A 111 -7.25 21.25 -3.23
C THR A 111 -6.73 20.04 -3.99
N SER A 112 -7.48 19.56 -4.97
CA SER A 112 -7.09 18.41 -5.79
C SER A 112 -7.60 18.52 -7.20
N THR A 113 -6.81 18.04 -8.16
CA THR A 113 -7.25 17.84 -9.55
C THR A 113 -7.95 16.49 -9.75
N GLN A 114 -7.94 15.63 -8.73
CA GLN A 114 -8.65 14.35 -8.76
C GLN A 114 -10.09 14.55 -8.29
N GLU A 115 -11.02 13.96 -9.02
CA GLU A 115 -12.42 13.85 -8.60
C GLU A 115 -12.56 12.63 -7.71
N TYR A 116 -13.17 12.81 -6.54
CA TYR A 116 -13.41 11.74 -5.58
C TYR A 116 -14.82 11.19 -5.75
N GLU A 117 -14.92 9.86 -5.80
CA GLU A 117 -16.22 9.20 -5.85
C GLU A 117 -16.90 9.30 -4.48
N LEU A 118 -18.11 9.83 -4.49
CA LEU A 118 -18.95 9.85 -3.30
C LEU A 118 -19.51 8.44 -3.06
N PRO A 119 -19.62 8.01 -1.79
CA PRO A 119 -20.26 6.76 -1.43
C PRO A 119 -21.69 6.69 -1.98
N PRO A 120 -22.23 5.47 -2.17
CA PRO A 120 -23.59 5.28 -2.63
C PRO A 120 -24.59 6.07 -1.77
N ALA A 121 -25.47 6.80 -2.46
CA ALA A 121 -26.49 7.58 -1.79
C ALA A 121 -27.40 6.66 -0.95
N GLY A 122 -27.73 7.10 0.26
CA GLY A 122 -28.69 6.46 1.15
C GLY A 122 -29.33 7.47 2.08
N ASP A 123 -29.98 6.99 3.14
CA ASP A 123 -30.79 7.79 4.06
C ASP A 123 -30.49 7.55 5.54
N ASP A 124 -29.50 6.72 5.89
CA ASP A 124 -29.15 6.42 7.29
C ASP A 124 -28.41 7.59 7.97
N TYR A 125 -27.44 8.17 7.27
CA TYR A 125 -26.64 9.30 7.75
C TYR A 125 -26.44 10.35 6.65
N CYS A 126 -26.50 11.62 7.01
CA CYS A 126 -26.23 12.73 6.10
C CYS A 126 -25.14 13.64 6.64
N ILE A 127 -24.19 14.01 5.81
CA ILE A 127 -23.25 15.09 6.10
C ILE A 127 -23.80 16.36 5.47
N GLN A 128 -24.16 17.33 6.32
CA GLN A 128 -24.61 18.66 5.90
C GLN A 128 -23.46 19.65 6.07
N LEU A 129 -23.16 20.36 4.98
CA LEU A 129 -22.26 21.51 4.99
C LEU A 129 -23.12 22.77 5.09
N GLU A 130 -22.94 23.55 6.14
CA GLU A 130 -23.75 24.72 6.44
C GLU A 130 -22.90 26.00 6.48
N ASP A 131 -23.50 27.12 6.09
CA ASP A 131 -22.91 28.45 6.27
C ASP A 131 -23.09 28.98 7.71
N ASP A 132 -22.60 30.19 7.98
CA ASP A 132 -22.66 30.85 9.29
C ASP A 132 -24.09 31.24 9.74
N THR A 133 -25.06 31.17 8.82
CA THR A 133 -26.48 31.41 9.10
C THR A 133 -27.26 30.12 9.36
N GLY A 134 -26.63 28.96 9.19
CA GLY A 134 -27.27 27.63 9.24
C GLY A 134 -27.98 27.24 7.94
N SER A 135 -27.69 27.91 6.82
CA SER A 135 -28.20 27.50 5.51
C SER A 135 -27.37 26.34 4.97
N ILE A 136 -28.04 25.30 4.46
CA ILE A 136 -27.38 24.14 3.87
C ILE A 136 -26.77 24.53 2.52
N LEU A 137 -25.45 24.45 2.42
CA LEU A 137 -24.66 24.67 1.20
C LEU A 137 -24.55 23.40 0.36
N ALA A 138 -24.39 22.26 1.01
CA ALA A 138 -24.36 20.94 0.39
C ALA A 138 -24.79 19.86 1.39
N GLU A 139 -25.29 18.74 0.86
CA GLU A 139 -25.69 17.59 1.66
C GLU A 139 -25.29 16.29 0.96
N TYR A 140 -24.71 15.37 1.72
CA TYR A 140 -24.24 14.07 1.26
C TYR A 140 -24.78 12.98 2.17
N CYS A 141 -25.83 12.28 1.72
CA CYS A 141 -26.46 11.20 2.47
C CYS A 141 -25.98 9.82 2.00
N VAL A 142 -25.73 8.93 2.95
CA VAL A 142 -25.08 7.63 2.73
C VAL A 142 -25.84 6.52 3.45
N ALA A 143 -25.91 5.36 2.81
CA ALA A 143 -26.37 4.14 3.47
C ALA A 143 -25.22 3.58 4.31
N VAL A 144 -25.49 3.26 5.58
CA VAL A 144 -24.49 2.76 6.52
C VAL A 144 -24.96 1.41 7.08
N ALA A 145 -24.27 0.36 6.69
CA ALA A 145 -24.45 -0.95 7.29
C ALA A 145 -23.42 -1.15 8.41
N PHE A 146 -23.90 -1.31 9.65
CA PHE A 146 -23.10 -1.78 10.79
C PHE A 146 -22.89 -3.29 10.74
N THR A 147 -22.42 -3.74 9.59
CA THR A 147 -21.96 -5.09 9.35
C THR A 147 -20.51 -5.01 8.95
N ASN A 148 -19.73 -5.93 9.48
CA ASN A 148 -18.47 -6.26 8.84
C ASN A 148 -18.85 -6.67 7.41
N GLN A 149 -18.39 -5.93 6.39
CA GLN A 149 -18.69 -6.08 4.92
C GLN A 149 -18.31 -7.43 4.32
N GLU A 150 -18.03 -8.31 5.23
CA GLU A 150 -16.97 -9.22 5.20
C GLU A 150 -17.64 -10.47 5.80
N THR A 151 -17.59 -10.67 7.12
CA THR A 151 -18.27 -11.81 7.78
C THR A 151 -19.80 -11.72 7.74
N GLY A 152 -20.35 -10.56 7.37
CA GLY A 152 -21.74 -10.19 7.60
C GLY A 152 -22.12 -10.04 9.08
N ALA A 153 -21.17 -10.24 10.01
CA ALA A 153 -21.43 -10.11 11.43
C ALA A 153 -21.69 -8.64 11.79
N ALA A 154 -22.60 -8.43 12.74
CA ALA A 154 -22.88 -7.11 13.27
C ALA A 154 -21.61 -6.54 13.94
N ILE A 155 -21.31 -5.27 13.64
CA ILE A 155 -20.24 -4.49 14.29
C ILE A 155 -20.87 -3.33 15.05
N SER A 156 -20.23 -2.90 16.14
CA SER A 156 -20.76 -1.81 16.96
C SER A 156 -20.19 -0.44 16.59
N ARG A 157 -19.16 -0.39 15.74
CA ARG A 157 -18.48 0.83 15.34
C ARG A 157 -17.99 0.73 13.90
N LEU A 158 -18.06 1.84 13.17
CA LEU A 158 -17.55 1.97 11.80
C LEU A 158 -16.70 3.23 11.68
N SER A 159 -15.44 3.08 11.25
CA SER A 159 -14.60 4.22 10.90
C SER A 159 -14.85 4.63 9.46
N TYR A 160 -14.93 5.94 9.21
CA TYR A 160 -15.08 6.47 7.86
C TYR A 160 -14.02 7.54 7.55
N ALA A 161 -13.73 7.66 6.27
CA ALA A 161 -13.00 8.78 5.68
C ALA A 161 -13.70 9.10 4.37
N LEU A 162 -14.25 10.30 4.26
CA LEU A 162 -15.03 10.77 3.14
C LEU A 162 -14.41 12.06 2.61
N VAL A 163 -14.18 12.11 1.31
CA VAL A 163 -13.78 13.34 0.63
C VAL A 163 -15.00 13.91 -0.08
N VAL A 164 -15.42 15.12 0.31
CA VAL A 164 -16.55 15.83 -0.32
C VAL A 164 -16.08 17.14 -0.93
N PRO A 165 -16.67 17.59 -2.06
CA PRO A 165 -16.43 18.93 -2.57
C PRO A 165 -16.71 20.00 -1.51
N ASP A 166 -15.83 21.00 -1.36
CA ASP A 166 -16.06 22.16 -0.48
C ASP A 166 -16.68 23.29 -1.33
N PRO A 167 -17.98 23.62 -1.16
CA PRO A 167 -18.62 24.69 -1.92
C PRO A 167 -18.10 26.10 -1.57
N GLY A 168 -17.26 26.21 -0.54
CA GLY A 168 -16.80 27.47 0.04
C GLY A 168 -17.84 28.06 1.00
N GLY A 169 -17.36 28.78 2.02
CA GLY A 169 -18.22 29.42 3.03
C GLY A 169 -18.79 28.47 4.08
N VAL A 170 -18.35 27.20 4.11
CA VAL A 170 -18.79 26.24 5.13
C VAL A 170 -18.26 26.66 6.51
N ALA A 171 -19.17 27.00 7.40
CA ALA A 171 -18.91 27.37 8.79
C ALA A 171 -19.21 26.23 9.77
N ARG A 172 -20.02 25.24 9.36
CA ARG A 172 -20.38 24.09 10.18
C ARG A 172 -20.56 22.84 9.32
N VAL A 173 -20.10 21.70 9.83
CA VAL A 173 -20.37 20.37 9.27
C VAL A 173 -21.18 19.60 10.30
N ALA A 174 -22.40 19.20 9.94
CA ALA A 174 -23.23 18.35 10.77
C ALA A 174 -23.25 16.93 10.22
N LEU A 175 -22.91 15.96 11.07
CA LEU A 175 -23.26 14.56 10.82
C LEU A 175 -24.66 14.34 11.38
N ARG A 176 -25.63 14.17 10.50
CA ARG A 176 -27.03 13.93 10.80
C ARG A 176 -27.32 12.44 10.84
N GLN A 177 -28.06 12.01 11.84
CA GLN A 177 -28.74 10.72 11.86
C GLN A 177 -30.22 11.02 12.11
N ASP A 178 -31.09 10.62 11.19
CA ASP A 178 -32.48 11.07 11.14
C ASP A 178 -32.59 12.61 11.20
N ASP A 179 -33.40 13.14 12.11
CA ASP A 179 -33.63 14.58 12.31
C ASP A 179 -32.69 15.22 13.37
N ALA A 180 -31.67 14.51 13.85
CA ALA A 180 -30.77 14.98 14.90
C ALA A 180 -29.30 14.99 14.48
N ASP A 181 -28.53 15.89 15.09
CA ASP A 181 -27.08 15.96 14.90
C ASP A 181 -26.41 14.90 15.77
N ALA A 182 -25.82 13.90 15.12
CA ALA A 182 -25.01 12.85 15.74
C ALA A 182 -23.62 13.36 16.13
N ALA A 183 -23.06 14.28 15.35
CA ALA A 183 -21.82 15.00 15.64
C ALA A 183 -21.77 16.32 14.85
N GLU A 184 -20.93 17.25 15.28
CA GLU A 184 -20.67 18.48 14.52
C GLU A 184 -19.20 18.88 14.55
N LEU A 185 -18.76 19.54 13.47
CA LEU A 185 -17.55 20.36 13.43
C LEU A 185 -17.98 21.79 13.15
N VAL A 186 -17.38 22.73 13.87
CA VAL A 186 -17.60 24.17 13.67
C VAL A 186 -16.26 24.77 13.25
N ALA A 187 -16.27 25.53 12.16
CA ALA A 187 -15.09 26.25 11.72
C ALA A 187 -14.72 27.32 12.76
N SER A 188 -13.46 27.33 13.20
CA SER A 188 -12.90 28.45 13.93
C SER A 188 -12.86 29.70 13.03
N ALA A 189 -12.61 30.87 13.63
CA ALA A 189 -12.60 32.12 12.89
C ALA A 189 -11.37 32.25 11.98
N ASN A 190 -10.25 31.61 12.34
CA ASN A 190 -8.99 31.75 11.64
C ASN A 190 -8.35 30.37 11.39
N ALA A 191 -7.82 30.18 10.19
CA ALA A 191 -7.04 28.99 9.89
C ALA A 191 -5.69 29.00 10.60
N PRO A 192 -5.15 27.82 10.99
CA PRO A 192 -3.85 27.75 11.63
C PRO A 192 -2.72 28.11 10.66
N THR A 193 -1.61 28.56 11.22
CA THR A 193 -0.37 28.81 10.48
C THR A 193 0.66 27.74 10.82
N VAL A 194 1.48 27.35 9.85
CA VAL A 194 2.53 26.35 10.03
C VAL A 194 3.76 26.70 9.19
N ALA A 195 4.96 26.43 9.72
CA ALA A 195 6.24 26.65 9.06
C ALA A 195 7.21 25.50 9.37
N VAL A 196 7.78 24.88 8.34
CA VAL A 196 8.82 23.85 8.54
C VAL A 196 10.09 24.51 9.06
N THR A 197 10.65 23.96 10.15
CA THR A 197 11.93 24.39 10.74
C THR A 197 13.05 23.39 10.49
N ALA A 198 12.72 22.12 10.22
CA ALA A 198 13.65 21.11 9.71
C ALA A 198 12.90 20.13 8.77
N PRO A 199 13.44 19.78 7.59
CA PRO A 199 14.79 20.08 7.09
C PRO A 199 15.02 21.55 6.72
N GLY A 200 16.28 21.99 6.83
CA GLY A 200 16.73 23.25 6.25
C GLY A 200 17.02 23.12 4.76
N ALA A 201 17.04 24.25 4.05
CA ALA A 201 17.33 24.28 2.62
C ALA A 201 18.68 23.63 2.29
N GLY A 202 18.68 22.69 1.35
CA GLY A 202 19.89 21.97 0.92
C GLY A 202 20.46 21.00 1.96
N ALA A 203 19.70 20.65 3.00
CA ALA A 203 20.10 19.58 3.92
C ALA A 203 20.34 18.27 3.16
N GLN A 204 21.29 17.48 3.63
CA GLN A 204 21.57 16.15 3.11
C GLN A 204 21.22 15.14 4.18
N TRP A 205 20.25 14.28 3.90
CA TRP A 205 19.69 13.34 4.85
C TRP A 205 20.13 11.92 4.57
N ASP A 206 20.58 11.27 5.64
CA ASP A 206 20.93 9.85 5.70
C ASP A 206 20.66 9.31 7.12
N GLY A 207 20.22 8.05 7.21
CA GLY A 207 19.79 7.39 8.44
C GLY A 207 18.59 8.05 9.14
N ASN A 208 18.55 7.95 10.48
CA ASN A 208 17.42 8.45 11.26
C ASN A 208 17.48 9.99 11.42
N GLN A 209 16.43 10.67 10.96
CA GLN A 209 16.29 12.13 10.96
C GLN A 209 15.04 12.56 11.74
N THR A 210 14.87 13.87 11.94
CA THR A 210 13.67 14.41 12.58
C THR A 210 13.16 15.63 11.83
N ILE A 211 11.93 15.54 11.36
CA ILE A 211 11.15 16.64 10.81
C ILE A 211 10.64 17.50 11.97
N ARG A 212 10.72 18.83 11.84
CA ARG A 212 10.22 19.78 12.85
C ARG A 212 9.51 20.95 12.20
N TRP A 213 8.51 21.47 12.89
CA TRP A 213 7.76 22.65 12.46
C TRP A 213 7.31 23.49 13.64
N ASP A 214 7.08 24.78 13.37
CA ASP A 214 6.35 25.66 14.26
C ASP A 214 4.94 25.81 13.71
N ALA A 215 3.94 25.85 14.60
CA ALA A 215 2.56 26.10 14.24
C ALA A 215 1.89 26.97 15.30
N ALA A 216 0.94 27.79 14.86
CA ALA A 216 0.19 28.68 15.73
C ALA A 216 -1.22 28.85 15.22
N ASP A 217 -2.14 28.90 16.18
CA ASP A 217 -3.53 29.27 15.97
C ASP A 217 -3.83 30.52 16.79
N VAL A 218 -4.48 31.52 16.19
CA VAL A 218 -4.73 32.81 16.85
C VAL A 218 -5.94 32.75 17.79
N ASP A 219 -6.87 31.82 17.55
CA ASP A 219 -8.05 31.60 18.38
C ASP A 219 -7.75 30.61 19.52
N GLY A 220 -6.64 29.89 19.43
CA GLY A 220 -6.10 29.02 20.48
C GLY A 220 -6.60 27.59 20.39
N ASP A 221 -7.12 27.19 19.23
CA ASP A 221 -7.62 25.85 18.98
C ASP A 221 -6.50 24.80 19.01
N ALA A 222 -6.87 23.58 19.38
CA ALA A 222 -5.92 22.47 19.45
C ALA A 222 -5.55 22.01 18.03
N LEU A 223 -4.26 21.99 17.73
CA LEU A 223 -3.77 21.62 16.41
C LEU A 223 -3.42 20.14 16.29
N THR A 224 -3.75 19.58 15.14
CA THR A 224 -3.30 18.27 14.70
C THR A 224 -2.57 18.37 13.36
N PHE A 225 -1.59 17.50 13.13
CA PHE A 225 -0.72 17.59 11.98
C PHE A 225 -0.72 16.31 11.14
N ALA A 226 -0.67 16.50 9.82
CA ALA A 226 -0.28 15.49 8.85
C ALA A 226 1.07 15.86 8.24
N VAL A 227 1.95 14.86 8.08
CA VAL A 227 3.30 15.01 7.54
C VAL A 227 3.41 14.14 6.29
N LEU A 228 3.82 14.75 5.18
CA LEU A 228 3.99 14.08 3.90
C LEU A 228 5.39 14.31 3.34
N TYR A 229 5.88 13.34 2.58
CA TYR A 229 7.17 13.35 1.90
C TYR A 229 6.97 13.30 0.39
N SER A 230 7.75 14.08 -0.35
CA SER A 230 7.84 14.01 -1.81
C SER A 230 9.29 13.74 -2.21
N ALA A 231 9.48 12.83 -3.16
CA ALA A 231 10.76 12.57 -3.81
C ALA A 231 10.88 13.28 -5.18
N ASP A 232 9.83 13.94 -5.64
CA ASP A 232 9.65 14.40 -7.03
C ASP A 232 9.24 15.88 -7.11
N ASP A 233 9.85 16.72 -6.27
CA ASP A 233 9.62 18.18 -6.23
C ASP A 233 8.15 18.56 -6.05
N GLY A 234 7.44 17.78 -5.23
CA GLY A 234 6.05 18.01 -4.86
C GLY A 234 5.01 17.53 -5.87
N ALA A 235 5.41 16.80 -6.92
CA ALA A 235 4.47 16.23 -7.88
C ALA A 235 3.61 15.11 -7.26
N THR A 236 4.18 14.28 -6.40
CA THR A 236 3.48 13.27 -5.59
C THR A 236 3.90 13.34 -4.12
N TRP A 237 3.01 12.87 -3.25
CA TRP A 237 3.18 12.97 -1.79
C TRP A 237 2.85 11.63 -1.13
N LEU A 238 3.82 11.08 -0.41
CA LEU A 238 3.68 9.94 0.48
C LEU A 238 3.32 10.44 1.89
N THR A 239 2.21 9.98 2.45
CA THR A 239 1.86 10.29 3.85
C THR A 239 2.74 9.51 4.80
N LEU A 240 3.50 10.21 5.64
CA LEU A 240 4.35 9.61 6.68
C LEU A 240 3.59 9.42 7.99
N ALA A 241 2.78 10.40 8.37
CA ALA A 241 1.98 10.35 9.59
C ALA A 241 0.78 11.30 9.50
N THR A 242 -0.26 10.99 10.26
CA THR A 242 -1.45 11.83 10.45
C THR A 242 -1.84 11.86 11.93
N ASN A 243 -2.74 12.78 12.29
CA ASN A 243 -3.25 12.93 13.66
C ASN A 243 -2.14 13.13 14.72
N LEU A 244 -1.04 13.78 14.35
CA LEU A 244 0.02 14.11 15.30
C LEU A 244 -0.38 15.33 16.13
N SER A 245 -0.18 15.27 17.44
CA SER A 245 -0.28 16.44 18.33
C SER A 245 1.09 17.06 18.65
N ALA A 246 2.18 16.36 18.31
CA ALA A 246 3.54 16.83 18.50
C ALA A 246 4.03 17.57 17.26
N ASN A 247 4.92 18.55 17.45
CA ASN A 247 5.50 19.37 16.39
C ASN A 247 6.77 18.76 15.78
N GLU A 248 6.94 17.46 15.92
CA GLU A 248 8.07 16.74 15.35
C GLU A 248 7.70 15.31 14.96
N LEU A 249 8.42 14.77 13.98
CA LEU A 249 8.32 13.38 13.53
C LEU A 249 9.71 12.83 13.28
N ALA A 250 10.07 11.75 13.98
CA ALA A 250 11.26 10.98 13.67
C ALA A 250 11.01 10.09 12.45
N VAL A 251 11.96 10.05 11.52
CA VAL A 251 11.86 9.29 10.27
C VAL A 251 13.16 8.54 10.00
N ASP A 252 13.05 7.29 9.55
CA ASP A 252 14.19 6.56 9.00
C ASP A 252 14.25 6.81 7.49
N THR A 253 15.27 7.53 7.02
CA THR A 253 15.38 7.86 5.60
C THR A 253 15.76 6.65 4.74
N GLY A 254 16.13 5.51 5.35
CA GLY A 254 16.29 4.24 4.65
C GLY A 254 14.97 3.68 4.09
N GLU A 255 13.83 4.12 4.62
CA GLU A 255 12.49 3.71 4.18
C GLU A 255 11.85 4.68 3.17
N LEU A 256 12.52 5.79 2.87
CA LEU A 256 12.04 6.81 1.94
C LEU A 256 12.75 6.67 0.58
N ALA A 257 12.07 6.92 -0.52
CA ALA A 257 12.73 7.04 -1.83
C ALA A 257 13.75 8.19 -1.80
N GLY A 258 14.99 7.95 -2.21
CA GLY A 258 16.03 8.96 -2.36
C GLY A 258 15.70 10.00 -3.44
N SER A 259 16.20 11.21 -3.25
CA SER A 259 15.97 12.32 -4.18
C SER A 259 16.95 13.47 -3.91
N ASP A 260 17.30 14.23 -4.96
CA ASP A 260 18.03 15.50 -4.83
C ASP A 260 17.10 16.71 -4.64
N VAL A 261 15.79 16.50 -4.77
CA VAL A 261 14.71 17.51 -4.72
C VAL A 261 13.59 17.05 -3.79
N ALA A 262 13.97 16.42 -2.68
CA ALA A 262 13.02 15.97 -1.68
C ALA A 262 12.30 17.16 -1.01
N GLY A 263 11.05 16.95 -0.63
CA GLY A 263 10.22 17.95 0.05
C GLY A 263 9.42 17.34 1.20
N ILE A 264 9.19 18.12 2.25
CA ILE A 264 8.26 17.79 3.33
C ILE A 264 7.08 18.75 3.27
N ARG A 265 5.86 18.22 3.38
CA ARG A 265 4.65 19.01 3.56
C ARG A 265 4.08 18.78 4.95
N ILE A 266 3.77 19.86 5.64
CA ILE A 266 3.04 19.83 6.90
C ILE A 266 1.68 20.47 6.66
N ILE A 267 0.63 19.75 7.03
CA ILE A 267 -0.75 20.26 7.06
C ILE A 267 -1.15 20.32 8.52
N ALA A 268 -1.41 21.52 9.03
CA ALA A 268 -1.99 21.76 10.35
C ALA A 268 -3.50 21.89 10.20
N SER A 269 -4.26 21.18 11.04
CA SER A 269 -5.71 21.31 11.17
C SER A 269 -6.06 21.75 12.59
N ASP A 270 -6.95 22.71 12.71
CA ASP A 270 -7.57 23.14 13.98
C ASP A 270 -8.88 22.39 14.28
N GLY A 271 -9.18 21.36 13.50
CA GLY A 271 -10.43 20.62 13.53
C GLY A 271 -11.25 20.75 12.24
N MET A 272 -11.12 21.88 11.52
CA MET A 272 -11.82 22.07 10.24
C MET A 272 -11.06 22.96 9.25
N ASN A 273 -10.48 24.07 9.70
CA ASN A 273 -9.61 24.88 8.87
C ASN A 273 -8.23 24.23 8.80
N THR A 274 -7.51 24.52 7.72
CA THR A 274 -6.16 24.03 7.55
C THR A 274 -5.19 25.11 7.14
N GLY A 275 -3.97 25.00 7.67
CA GLY A 275 -2.78 25.67 7.19
C GLY A 275 -1.84 24.66 6.57
N GLN A 276 -1.20 25.01 5.47
CA GLN A 276 -0.22 24.14 4.81
C GLN A 276 1.08 24.89 4.57
N THR A 277 2.18 24.18 4.72
CA THR A 277 3.50 24.65 4.32
C THR A 277 4.32 23.50 3.74
N ASP A 278 5.16 23.82 2.78
CA ASP A 278 6.15 22.90 2.21
C ASP A 278 7.54 23.38 2.62
N SER A 279 8.45 22.44 2.91
CA SER A 279 9.84 22.74 3.22
C SER A 279 10.57 23.29 2.00
N ALA A 280 11.73 23.91 2.23
CA ALA A 280 12.70 24.05 1.15
C ALA A 280 13.17 22.66 0.69
N ALA A 281 13.62 22.58 -0.57
CA ALA A 281 14.18 21.34 -1.12
C ALA A 281 15.43 20.90 -0.34
N PHE A 282 15.56 19.60 -0.15
CA PHE A 282 16.69 18.92 0.48
C PHE A 282 16.99 17.62 -0.27
N SER A 283 18.08 16.94 0.05
CA SER A 283 18.41 15.65 -0.55
C SER A 283 18.29 14.51 0.44
N VAL A 284 17.81 13.38 -0.02
CA VAL A 284 17.82 12.08 0.66
C VAL A 284 18.68 11.14 -0.17
N ALA A 285 19.64 10.47 0.46
CA ALA A 285 20.50 9.52 -0.25
C ALA A 285 19.68 8.48 -1.03
N ARG A 286 20.05 8.26 -2.30
CA ARG A 286 19.53 7.18 -3.15
C ARG A 286 19.98 5.82 -2.63
N LYS A 287 19.15 4.81 -2.87
CA LYS A 287 19.36 3.42 -2.45
C LYS A 287 19.78 2.61 -3.67
N GLY A 288 20.24 1.40 -3.38
CA GLY A 288 20.46 0.41 -4.42
C GLY A 288 19.32 -0.61 -4.41
N PRO A 289 19.17 -1.38 -5.50
CA PRO A 289 18.08 -2.33 -5.62
C PRO A 289 18.22 -3.47 -4.60
N ALA A 290 17.09 -4.05 -4.21
CA ALA A 290 17.01 -5.20 -3.32
C ALA A 290 16.63 -6.47 -4.11
N PRO A 291 17.59 -7.22 -4.68
CA PRO A 291 17.30 -8.44 -5.44
C PRO A 291 16.95 -9.62 -4.54
N ARG A 292 16.08 -10.50 -5.05
CA ARG A 292 15.60 -11.70 -4.38
C ARG A 292 15.49 -12.85 -5.37
N ILE A 293 16.00 -14.02 -4.99
CA ILE A 293 15.83 -15.26 -5.74
C ILE A 293 14.55 -15.93 -5.22
N LEU A 294 13.61 -16.20 -6.11
CA LEU A 294 12.35 -16.87 -5.83
C LEU A 294 12.48 -18.38 -6.09
N THR A 295 13.15 -18.76 -7.18
CA THR A 295 13.49 -20.16 -7.48
C THR A 295 14.87 -20.26 -8.12
N PRO A 296 15.64 -21.34 -7.84
CA PRO A 296 15.32 -22.47 -6.95
C PRO A 296 15.34 -22.09 -5.47
N ALA A 297 14.77 -22.94 -4.62
CA ALA A 297 14.97 -22.86 -3.17
C ALA A 297 16.37 -23.38 -2.80
N ALA A 298 16.90 -22.95 -1.65
CA ALA A 298 18.21 -23.38 -1.17
C ALA A 298 18.20 -24.90 -0.96
N ASP A 299 19.31 -25.56 -1.32
CA ASP A 299 19.50 -27.00 -1.17
C ASP A 299 18.46 -27.89 -1.88
N ALA A 300 17.69 -27.33 -2.84
CA ALA A 300 16.77 -28.12 -3.65
C ALA A 300 17.52 -29.22 -4.41
N PRO A 301 17.02 -30.47 -4.45
CA PRO A 301 17.62 -31.52 -5.25
C PRO A 301 17.37 -31.22 -6.73
N LEU A 302 18.41 -30.82 -7.44
CA LEU A 302 18.36 -30.51 -8.87
C LEU A 302 19.09 -31.59 -9.66
N SER A 303 18.63 -31.86 -10.89
CA SER A 303 19.29 -32.79 -11.79
C SER A 303 19.78 -32.08 -13.03
N THR A 304 20.99 -32.43 -13.50
CA THR A 304 21.50 -31.95 -14.80
C THR A 304 20.71 -32.48 -15.99
N ALA A 305 19.79 -33.45 -15.77
CA ALA A 305 18.93 -33.98 -16.81
C ALA A 305 17.69 -33.10 -17.09
N GLN A 306 17.44 -32.07 -16.29
CA GLN A 306 16.29 -31.17 -16.44
C GLN A 306 16.76 -29.71 -16.54
N PRO A 307 16.06 -28.87 -17.33
CA PRO A 307 16.27 -27.43 -17.31
C PRO A 307 16.10 -26.86 -15.90
N LEU A 308 17.00 -25.96 -15.50
CA LEU A 308 16.85 -25.21 -14.27
C LEU A 308 16.05 -23.93 -14.52
N PHE A 309 14.90 -23.82 -13.87
CA PHE A 309 14.07 -22.62 -13.89
C PHE A 309 14.49 -21.64 -12.78
N LEU A 310 15.08 -20.53 -13.21
CA LEU A 310 15.46 -19.41 -12.36
C LEU A 310 14.34 -18.40 -12.36
N ARG A 311 13.94 -17.96 -11.16
CA ARG A 311 13.05 -16.80 -11.00
C ARG A 311 13.57 -15.90 -9.91
N GLY A 312 13.45 -14.60 -10.15
CA GLY A 312 13.87 -13.59 -9.21
C GLY A 312 13.23 -12.25 -9.52
N SER A 313 13.31 -11.34 -8.57
CA SER A 313 12.85 -9.97 -8.71
C SER A 313 13.80 -9.05 -7.98
N ALA A 314 13.78 -7.78 -8.32
CA ALA A 314 14.40 -6.74 -7.50
C ALA A 314 13.45 -5.56 -7.41
N TYR A 315 13.53 -4.87 -6.27
CA TYR A 315 12.77 -3.65 -6.03
C TYR A 315 13.73 -2.60 -5.53
N ASP A 316 13.61 -1.40 -6.07
CA ASP A 316 14.28 -0.20 -5.62
C ASP A 316 13.23 0.83 -5.18
N LEU A 317 13.55 1.64 -4.16
CA LEU A 317 12.57 2.59 -3.61
C LEU A 317 12.32 3.77 -4.56
N GLU A 318 13.28 4.12 -5.41
CA GLU A 318 13.17 5.20 -6.38
C GLU A 318 12.54 4.73 -7.70
N ASP A 319 12.89 3.52 -8.15
CA ASP A 319 12.44 2.99 -9.45
C ASP A 319 11.22 2.07 -9.37
N GLY A 320 10.92 1.54 -8.19
CA GLY A 320 9.95 0.47 -8.01
C GLY A 320 10.51 -0.90 -8.43
N VAL A 321 9.74 -1.69 -9.17
CA VAL A 321 10.19 -3.02 -9.62
C VAL A 321 11.19 -2.87 -10.76
N ILE A 322 12.37 -3.46 -10.59
CA ILE A 322 13.42 -3.46 -11.63
C ILE A 322 12.97 -4.32 -12.82
N PRO A 323 13.00 -3.79 -14.05
CA PRO A 323 12.57 -4.51 -15.25
C PRO A 323 13.58 -5.58 -15.67
N ASP A 324 13.19 -6.45 -16.60
CA ASP A 324 13.97 -7.62 -17.00
C ASP A 324 15.39 -7.28 -17.50
N GLU A 325 15.55 -6.15 -18.20
CA GLU A 325 16.85 -5.67 -18.68
C GLU A 325 17.84 -5.34 -17.55
N GLY A 326 17.35 -5.04 -16.35
CA GLY A 326 18.17 -4.76 -15.18
C GLY A 326 18.60 -6.01 -14.41
N LEU A 327 18.16 -7.21 -14.82
CA LEU A 327 18.39 -8.46 -14.10
C LEU A 327 19.31 -9.40 -14.88
N VAL A 328 20.37 -9.90 -14.23
CA VAL A 328 21.35 -10.82 -14.82
C VAL A 328 21.63 -12.01 -13.89
N TRP A 329 21.62 -13.21 -14.46
CA TRP A 329 21.88 -14.47 -13.77
C TRP A 329 23.25 -15.05 -14.14
N THR A 330 23.99 -15.52 -13.13
CA THR A 330 25.30 -16.16 -13.30
C THR A 330 25.46 -17.39 -12.40
N SER A 331 26.32 -18.32 -12.82
CA SER A 331 26.80 -19.50 -12.10
C SER A 331 28.32 -19.33 -11.93
N ASP A 332 28.85 -19.62 -10.76
CA ASP A 332 30.30 -19.64 -10.50
C ASP A 332 31.04 -20.71 -11.33
N VAL A 333 30.34 -21.75 -11.76
CA VAL A 333 30.88 -22.85 -12.57
C VAL A 333 30.67 -22.63 -14.07
N ASP A 334 29.46 -22.24 -14.49
CA ASP A 334 29.06 -22.19 -15.91
C ASP A 334 29.05 -20.78 -16.50
N GLY A 335 29.26 -19.74 -15.68
CA GLY A 335 29.25 -18.35 -16.13
C GLY A 335 27.84 -17.80 -16.34
N ALA A 336 27.62 -17.08 -17.43
CA ALA A 336 26.35 -16.38 -17.69
C ALA A 336 25.21 -17.36 -17.98
N LEU A 337 24.08 -17.20 -17.28
CA LEU A 337 22.90 -18.05 -17.42
C LEU A 337 21.75 -17.38 -18.19
N GLY A 338 21.68 -16.04 -18.15
CA GLY A 338 20.67 -15.26 -18.87
C GLY A 338 20.33 -13.96 -18.17
N SER A 339 19.30 -13.28 -18.66
CA SER A 339 18.79 -12.01 -18.12
C SER A 339 17.27 -12.06 -17.99
N GLY A 340 16.73 -11.25 -17.07
CA GLY A 340 15.30 -11.15 -16.79
C GLY A 340 14.85 -11.78 -15.47
N ASN A 341 13.58 -11.54 -15.13
CA ASN A 341 12.94 -12.07 -13.92
C ASN A 341 12.74 -13.59 -13.96
N ALA A 342 12.79 -14.20 -15.14
CA ALA A 342 12.64 -15.63 -15.37
C ALA A 342 13.58 -16.11 -16.48
N VAL A 343 14.42 -17.08 -16.15
CA VAL A 343 15.41 -17.67 -17.07
C VAL A 343 15.35 -19.18 -16.99
N THR A 344 15.45 -19.85 -18.14
CA THR A 344 15.63 -21.31 -18.21
C THR A 344 17.08 -21.58 -18.58
N ALA A 345 17.84 -22.19 -17.66
CA ALA A 345 19.23 -22.55 -17.85
C ALA A 345 19.36 -24.06 -18.11
N ASP A 346 20.06 -24.42 -19.19
CA ASP A 346 20.27 -25.80 -19.63
C ASP A 346 21.75 -26.15 -19.68
N GLY A 347 22.07 -27.44 -19.60
CA GLY A 347 23.44 -27.94 -19.81
C GLY A 347 24.43 -27.56 -18.70
N LEU A 348 23.92 -27.25 -17.50
CA LEU A 348 24.73 -26.95 -16.32
C LEU A 348 25.58 -28.17 -15.91
N ALA A 349 26.79 -27.92 -15.44
CA ALA A 349 27.65 -28.97 -14.91
C ALA A 349 27.02 -29.68 -13.69
N ALA A 350 27.43 -30.92 -13.44
CA ALA A 350 27.07 -31.59 -12.19
C ALA A 350 28.01 -31.09 -11.07
N GLY A 351 27.46 -30.84 -9.88
CA GLY A 351 28.23 -30.34 -8.74
C GLY A 351 27.48 -29.28 -7.96
N VAL A 352 28.21 -28.58 -7.10
CA VAL A 352 27.70 -27.45 -6.31
C VAL A 352 27.88 -26.18 -7.11
N HIS A 353 26.83 -25.37 -7.23
CA HIS A 353 26.82 -24.08 -7.89
C HIS A 353 26.39 -22.99 -6.92
N VAL A 354 27.01 -21.81 -7.04
CA VAL A 354 26.54 -20.55 -6.47
C VAL A 354 25.89 -19.75 -7.59
N LEU A 355 24.55 -19.79 -7.63
CA LEU A 355 23.76 -19.02 -8.58
C LEU A 355 23.59 -17.61 -8.03
N THR A 356 23.91 -16.61 -8.84
CA THR A 356 23.85 -15.19 -8.45
C THR A 356 22.91 -14.45 -9.36
N LEU A 357 21.93 -13.75 -8.77
CA LEU A 357 21.11 -12.75 -9.42
C LEU A 357 21.70 -11.36 -9.10
N GLN A 358 22.08 -10.63 -10.13
CA GLN A 358 22.44 -9.23 -10.06
C GLN A 358 21.26 -8.38 -10.56
N ALA A 359 20.93 -7.33 -9.81
CA ALA A 359 20.02 -6.29 -10.23
C ALA A 359 20.78 -4.97 -10.39
N THR A 360 20.47 -4.23 -11.44
CA THR A 360 20.97 -2.86 -11.70
C THR A 360 19.78 -1.93 -11.85
N ASP A 361 19.78 -0.84 -11.08
CA ASP A 361 18.73 0.19 -11.11
C ASP A 361 18.98 1.24 -12.21
N SER A 362 18.10 2.25 -12.31
CA SER A 362 18.18 3.29 -13.34
C SER A 362 19.36 4.26 -13.16
N ASP A 363 19.89 4.37 -11.93
CA ASP A 363 21.09 5.15 -11.59
C ASP A 363 22.39 4.38 -11.84
N GLY A 364 22.30 3.08 -12.13
CA GLY A 364 23.42 2.19 -12.33
C GLY A 364 24.00 1.60 -11.04
N ASN A 365 23.31 1.71 -9.90
CA ASN A 365 23.70 0.96 -8.71
C ASN A 365 23.36 -0.51 -8.92
N ALA A 366 24.29 -1.38 -8.53
CA ALA A 366 24.14 -2.81 -8.64
C ALA A 366 24.15 -3.48 -7.27
N ALA A 367 23.25 -4.44 -7.09
CA ALA A 367 23.20 -5.31 -5.92
C ALA A 367 23.04 -6.76 -6.36
N ASN A 368 23.58 -7.67 -5.56
CA ASN A 368 23.57 -9.10 -5.85
C ASN A 368 22.94 -9.87 -4.69
N THR A 369 22.30 -10.98 -5.03
CA THR A 369 21.92 -12.04 -4.09
C THR A 369 22.30 -13.39 -4.69
N SER A 370 22.60 -14.37 -3.85
CA SER A 370 23.08 -15.67 -4.30
C SER A 370 22.43 -16.82 -3.55
N ILE A 371 22.35 -17.97 -4.21
CA ILE A 371 21.88 -19.21 -3.63
C ILE A 371 22.80 -20.36 -4.02
N THR A 372 23.04 -21.27 -3.08
CA THR A 372 23.79 -22.49 -3.34
C THR A 372 22.84 -23.63 -3.69
N VAL A 373 23.15 -24.34 -4.76
CA VAL A 373 22.40 -25.53 -5.20
C VAL A 373 23.35 -26.66 -5.57
N THR A 374 22.87 -27.90 -5.51
CA THR A 374 23.60 -29.07 -5.98
C THR A 374 22.87 -29.69 -7.16
N LEU A 375 23.54 -29.78 -8.31
CA LEU A 375 23.05 -30.48 -9.50
C LEU A 375 23.65 -31.88 -9.55
N GLU A 376 22.80 -32.89 -9.42
CA GLU A 376 23.20 -34.29 -9.53
C GLU A 376 23.11 -34.78 -10.97
N ALA A 377 24.15 -35.50 -11.41
CA ALA A 377 24.08 -36.24 -12.65
C ALA A 377 23.04 -37.37 -12.52
N PRO A 378 22.23 -37.63 -13.57
CA PRO A 378 21.28 -38.74 -13.53
C PRO A 378 22.00 -40.05 -13.23
N ALA A 379 21.45 -40.85 -12.33
CA ALA A 379 21.95 -42.20 -12.08
C ALA A 379 21.99 -42.98 -13.40
N ALA A 380 23.13 -43.63 -13.69
CA ALA A 380 23.24 -44.45 -14.89
C ALA A 380 22.11 -45.49 -14.92
N PRO A 381 21.45 -45.72 -16.08
CA PRO A 381 20.36 -46.67 -16.16
C PRO A 381 20.82 -48.06 -15.70
N VAL A 382 20.15 -48.59 -14.67
CA VAL A 382 20.35 -49.96 -14.20
C VAL A 382 19.60 -50.90 -15.16
N TYR A 383 20.31 -51.55 -16.06
CA TYR A 383 19.73 -52.61 -16.88
C TYR A 383 19.65 -53.91 -16.06
N LEU A 384 18.45 -54.30 -15.64
CA LEU A 384 18.22 -55.62 -15.05
C LEU A 384 18.28 -56.69 -16.16
N PRO A 385 19.11 -57.74 -16.03
CA PRO A 385 19.11 -58.82 -17.01
C PRO A 385 17.78 -59.58 -16.96
N LEU A 386 17.12 -59.70 -18.12
CA LEU A 386 15.99 -60.60 -18.32
C LEU A 386 16.46 -62.05 -18.22
N VAL A 387 16.30 -62.68 -17.06
CA VAL A 387 16.50 -64.12 -16.92
C VAL A 387 15.27 -64.83 -17.48
N ARG A 388 15.35 -65.25 -18.75
CA ARG A 388 14.34 -66.14 -19.34
C ARG A 388 14.48 -67.51 -18.68
N ARG A 389 13.47 -67.95 -17.93
CA ARG A 389 13.44 -69.31 -17.37
C ARG A 389 13.46 -70.34 -18.51
N PRO A 390 14.30 -71.39 -18.43
CA PRO A 390 14.50 -72.36 -19.50
C PRO A 390 13.26 -73.18 -19.81
#